data_AF-A0A957F266-F1
#
_entry.id   AF-A0A957F266-F1
#
_cell.length_a   1.000
_cell.length_b   1.000
_cell.length_c   1.000
_cell.angle_alpha   90.00
_cell.angle_beta   90.00
_cell.angle_gamma   90.00
#
_symmetry.space_group_name_H-M   'P 1'
#
loop_
_entity.id
_entity.type
_entity.pdbx_description
1 polymer ?
#
loop_
_entity_poly.entity_id
_entity_poly.type
_entity_poly.pdbx_seq_one_letter_code
_entity_poly.pdbx_strand_id
1 'polypeptide(L)' 'MKKQDQEREREAVGTGIAIGAGAGVALGVVLMNVLGQPAFLAVGIGCGMCFGAAVGLAVGQR' A
#
# COMPACT_ATOMS: atom_id res chain seq x y z
N MET A 1 -6.64 18.40 22.22
CA MET A 1 -7.12 18.04 20.87
C MET A 1 -6.08 17.26 20.05
N LYS A 2 -4.77 17.53 20.17
CA LYS A 2 -3.67 16.85 19.42
C LYS A 2 -3.58 15.31 19.45
N LYS A 3 -4.30 14.62 20.35
CA LYS A 3 -4.21 13.17 20.52
C LYS A 3 -5.11 12.39 19.54
N GLN A 4 -6.22 13.00 19.10
CA GLN A 4 -7.15 12.38 18.15
C GLN A 4 -6.66 12.47 16.71
N ASP A 5 -5.99 13.57 16.34
CA ASP A 5 -5.41 13.71 14.99
C ASP A 5 -4.32 12.65 14.74
N GLN A 6 -3.44 12.43 15.71
CA GLN A 6 -2.37 11.44 15.61
C GLN A 6 -2.86 9.99 15.50
N GLU A 7 -4.00 9.69 16.11
CA GLU A 7 -4.63 8.36 16.04
C GLU A 7 -5.26 8.13 14.66
N ARG A 8 -5.96 9.15 14.12
CA ARG A 8 -6.51 9.11 12.77
C ARG A 8 -5.44 9.04 11.69
N GLU A 9 -4.32 9.74 11.86
CA GLU A 9 -3.16 9.63 10.97
C GLU A 9 -2.58 8.21 10.95
N ARG A 10 -2.46 7.58 12.14
CA ARG A 10 -2.01 6.19 12.25
C ARG A 10 -2.98 5.21 11.60
N GLU A 11 -4.28 5.42 11.77
CA GLU A 11 -5.31 4.60 11.15
C GLU A 11 -5.33 4.78 9.63
N ALA A 12 -5.19 6.01 9.13
CA ALA A 12 -5.12 6.33 7.71
C ALA A 12 -3.88 5.71 7.04
N VAL A 13 -2.72 5.77 7.71
CA VAL A 13 -1.49 5.09 7.25
C VAL A 13 -1.67 3.58 7.29
N GLY A 14 -2.24 3.03 8.36
CA GLY A 14 -2.50 1.60 8.50
C GLY A 14 -3.44 1.04 7.43
N THR A 15 -4.55 1.73 7.16
CA THR A 15 -5.48 1.38 6.08
C THR A 15 -4.84 1.55 4.70
N GLY A 16 -4.09 2.63 4.49
CA GLY A 16 -3.34 2.84 3.25
C GLY A 16 -2.39 1.69 2.95
N ILE A 17 -1.59 1.27 3.93
CA ILE A 17 -0.67 0.13 3.80
C ILE A 17 -1.44 -1.18 3.55
N ALA A 18 -2.53 -1.44 4.26
CA ALA A 18 -3.32 -2.66 4.08
C ALA A 18 -3.92 -2.76 2.66
N ILE A 19 -4.49 -1.66 2.15
CA ILE A 19 -5.04 -1.57 0.80
C ILE A 19 -3.90 -1.71 -0.23
N GLY A 20 -2.80 -1.00 -0.02
CA GLY A 20 -1.63 -1.05 -0.89
C GLY A 20 -1.00 -2.43 -0.97
N ALA A 21 -0.92 -3.16 0.15
CA ALA A 21 -0.43 -4.53 0.18
C ALA A 21 -1.34 -5.47 -0.62
N GLY A 22 -2.67 -5.40 -0.42
CA GLY A 22 -3.62 -6.20 -1.18
C GLY A 22 -3.57 -5.92 -2.68
N ALA A 23 -3.57 -4.65 -3.08
CA ALA A 23 -3.47 -4.23 -4.46
C ALA A 23 -2.12 -4.62 -5.09
N GLY A 24 -1.02 -4.47 -4.35
CA GLY A 24 0.32 -4.82 -4.77
C GLY A 24 0.52 -6.31 -5.01
N VAL A 25 0.01 -7.15 -4.10
CA VAL A 25 0.01 -8.61 -4.29
C VAL A 25 -0.80 -8.98 -5.54
N ALA A 26 -2.01 -8.46 -5.70
CA ALA A 26 -2.83 -8.74 -6.88
C ALA A 26 -2.14 -8.34 -8.19
N LEU A 27 -1.58 -7.13 -8.25
CA LEU A 27 -0.78 -6.65 -9.39
C LEU A 27 0.44 -7.56 -9.64
N GLY A 28 1.17 -7.91 -8.59
CA GLY A 28 2.36 -8.76 -8.69
C GLY A 28 2.04 -10.17 -9.22
N VAL A 29 0.93 -10.76 -8.77
CA VAL A 29 0.45 -12.07 -9.26
C VAL A 29 0.02 -11.98 -10.73
N VAL A 30 -0.72 -10.93 -11.11
CA VAL A 30 -1.14 -10.73 -12.49
C VAL A 30 0.08 -10.54 -13.40
N LEU A 31 1.03 -9.68 -13.03
CA LEU A 31 2.25 -9.48 -13.82
C LEU A 31 3.09 -10.75 -13.89
N MET A 32 3.23 -11.50 -12.80
CA MET A 32 3.92 -12.79 -12.82
C MET A 32 3.26 -13.76 -13.80
N ASN A 33 1.93 -13.83 -13.82
CA ASN A 33 1.20 -14.73 -14.71
C ASN A 33 1.29 -14.30 -16.19
N VAL A 34 1.24 -12.99 -16.46
CA VAL A 34 1.30 -12.43 -17.82
C VAL A 34 2.71 -12.49 -18.41
N LEU A 35 3.73 -12.18 -17.61
CA LEU A 35 5.13 -12.07 -18.06
C LEU A 35 5.92 -13.36 -17.79
N GLY A 36 5.38 -14.31 -17.05
CA GLY A 36 6.03 -15.58 -16.70
C GLY A 36 7.24 -15.43 -15.77
N GLN A 37 7.43 -14.27 -15.14
CA GLN A 37 8.61 -13.97 -14.32
C GLN A 37 8.22 -13.79 -12.84
N PRO A 38 8.72 -14.63 -11.92
CA PRO A 38 8.37 -14.57 -10.50
C PRO A 38 8.86 -13.28 -9.81
N ALA A 39 9.86 -12.61 -10.40
CA ALA A 39 10.37 -11.33 -9.90
C ALA A 39 9.29 -10.23 -9.87
N PHE A 40 8.28 -10.28 -10.75
CA PHE A 40 7.24 -9.26 -10.76
C PHE A 40 6.28 -9.33 -9.58
N LEU A 41 6.20 -10.49 -8.89
CA LEU A 41 5.45 -10.58 -7.64
C LEU A 41 6.05 -9.65 -6.58
N ALA A 42 7.38 -9.70 -6.41
CA ALA A 42 8.09 -8.83 -5.48
C ALA A 42 7.98 -7.35 -5.87
N VAL A 43 8.04 -7.04 -7.18
CA VAL A 43 7.83 -5.68 -7.69
C VAL A 43 6.43 -5.17 -7.38
N GLY A 44 5.40 -5.97 -7.62
CA GLY A 44 4.00 -5.61 -7.34
C GLY A 44 3.79 -5.33 -5.84
N ILE A 45 4.30 -6.21 -4.97
CA ILE A 45 4.21 -6.04 -3.52
C ILE A 45 4.92 -4.76 -3.08
N GLY A 46 6.16 -4.53 -3.56
CA GLY A 46 6.92 -3.34 -3.22
C GLY A 46 6.24 -2.06 -3.68
N CYS A 47 5.72 -2.05 -4.92
CA CYS A 47 5.02 -0.89 -5.47
C CYS A 47 3.71 -0.62 -4.73
N GLY A 48 2.92 -1.65 -4.41
CA GLY A 48 1.68 -1.54 -3.67
C GLY A 48 1.89 -1.04 -2.23
N MET A 49 2.91 -1.53 -1.52
CA MET A 49 3.28 -1.03 -0.20
C MET A 49 3.68 0.44 -0.24
N CYS A 50 4.48 0.84 -1.23
CA CYS A 50 4.93 2.22 -1.39
C CYS A 50 3.75 3.16 -1.69
N PHE A 51 2.85 2.76 -2.60
CA PHE A 51 1.62 3.51 -2.90
C PHE A 51 0.69 3.58 -1.69
N GLY A 52 0.49 2.46 -1.00
CA GLY A 52 -0.36 2.40 0.18
C GLY A 52 0.11 3.31 1.30
N ALA A 53 1.41 3.31 1.58
CA ALA A 53 2.03 4.20 2.55
C ALA A 53 1.92 5.68 2.11
N ALA A 54 2.19 5.98 0.84
CA ALA A 54 2.11 7.34 0.30
C ALA A 54 0.68 7.90 0.35
N VAL A 55 -0.32 7.08 -0.02
CA VAL A 55 -1.74 7.46 0.04
C VAL A 55 -2.19 7.62 1.50
N GLY A 56 -1.82 6.69 2.38
CA GLY A 56 -2.17 6.76 3.80
C GLY A 56 -1.60 8.01 4.48
N LEU A 57 -0.37 8.39 4.15
CA LEU A 57 0.24 9.65 4.59
C LEU A 57 -0.47 10.86 3.97
N ALA A 58 -0.73 10.86 2.66
CA ALA A 58 -1.36 11.98 1.97
C ALA A 58 -2.82 12.22 2.41
N VAL A 59 -3.52 11.18 2.85
CA VAL A 59 -4.90 11.27 3.37
C VAL A 59 -4.90 11.64 4.85
N GLY A 60 -3.99 11.08 5.66
CA GLY A 60 -3.87 11.42 7.08
C GLY A 60 -3.45 12.87 7.34
N GLN A 61 -2.76 13.50 6.38
CA GLN A 61 -2.34 14.90 6.45
C GLN A 61 -3.44 15.93 6.11
N ARG A 62 -4.67 15.51 5.80
CA ARG A 62 -5.80 16.39 5.49
C ARG A 62 -6.79 16.47 6.64
#